data_AF-A0A8J6P7U5-F1
#
_entry.id   AF-A0A8J6P7U5-F1
#
_cell.length_a   1.000
_cell.length_b   1.000
_cell.length_c   1.000
_cell.angle_alpha   90.00
_cell.angle_beta   90.00
_cell.angle_gamma   90.00
#
_symmetry.space_group_name_H-M   'P 1'
#
loop_
_entity.id
_entity.type
_entity.pdbx_description
1 polymer ?
#
loop_
_entity_poly.entity_id
_entity_poly.type
_entity_poly.pdbx_seq_one_letter_code
_entity_poly.pdbx_strand_id
1 'polypeptide(L)'
;MALFNPYAKGFNQPVDALPGRAWAVILAGTTINLCLGCLYAWSVWLKYLTDDVYMKAHGWAGALTAEQASNPKSMCILIFALLMIPGGKIQDKFGPCVAGTLSAVCMGIGMMIAGLGHSYAGILWGFG
;
A
#
# COMPACT_ATOMS: atom_id res chain seq x y z
N MET A 1 52.91 -5.85 3.39
CA MET A 1 51.85 -6.45 4.23
C MET A 1 51.06 -5.34 4.92
N ALA A 2 50.23 -4.60 4.17
CA ALA A 2 49.49 -3.44 4.68
C ALA A 2 48.28 -3.06 3.78
N LEU A 3 47.52 -4.05 3.29
CA LEU A 3 46.40 -3.82 2.36
C LEU A 3 45.11 -4.54 2.78
N PHE A 4 44.86 -4.67 4.08
CA PHE A 4 43.56 -5.12 4.59
C PHE A 4 42.92 -4.03 5.44
N ASN A 5 42.25 -3.15 4.71
CA ASN A 5 40.86 -2.77 4.94
C ASN A 5 40.44 -2.28 6.35
N PRO A 6 40.22 -0.97 6.55
CA PRO A 6 39.64 -0.44 7.80
C PRO A 6 38.20 -0.92 8.07
N TYR A 7 37.55 -1.65 7.16
CA TYR A 7 36.20 -2.22 7.33
C TYR A 7 36.18 -3.60 8.01
N ALA A 8 37.32 -4.18 8.40
CA ALA A 8 37.36 -5.48 9.09
C ALA A 8 36.87 -5.43 10.56
N LYS A 9 36.61 -4.24 11.12
CA LYS A 9 36.29 -4.04 12.54
C LYS A 9 34.88 -4.48 12.97
N GLY A 10 34.05 -5.01 12.07
CA GLY A 10 32.66 -5.37 12.34
C GLY A 10 32.30 -6.86 12.22
N PHE A 11 33.18 -7.72 11.70
CA PHE A 11 32.82 -9.11 11.35
C PHE A 11 32.76 -10.08 12.54
N ASN A 12 33.23 -9.68 13.71
CA ASN A 12 33.33 -10.54 14.90
C ASN A 12 32.75 -9.89 16.16
N GLN A 13 31.76 -9.01 16.00
CA GLN A 13 30.88 -8.67 17.13
C GLN A 13 29.93 -9.86 17.28
N PRO A 14 29.82 -10.50 18.47
CA PRO A 14 28.69 -11.39 18.71
C PRO A 14 27.44 -10.58 18.36
N VAL A 15 26.56 -11.12 17.51
CA VAL A 15 25.25 -10.49 17.29
C VAL A 15 24.62 -10.39 18.67
N ASP A 16 24.62 -9.18 19.24
CA ASP A 16 23.98 -8.89 20.51
C ASP A 16 22.57 -9.48 20.45
N ALA A 17 22.14 -10.12 21.55
CA ALA A 17 20.83 -10.75 21.65
C ALA A 17 19.77 -9.89 20.94
N LEU A 18 19.13 -10.44 19.89
CA LEU A 18 18.31 -9.71 18.91
C LEU A 18 17.66 -8.50 19.57
N PRO A 19 18.15 -7.27 19.31
CA PRO A 19 17.60 -6.10 19.96
C PRO A 19 16.12 -6.09 19.61
N GLY A 20 15.20 -5.95 20.59
CA GLY A 20 13.75 -6.03 20.33
C GLY A 20 13.27 -5.10 19.20
N ARG A 21 14.07 -4.07 18.92
CA ARG A 21 13.94 -3.18 17.76
C ARG A 21 14.06 -3.87 16.40
N ALA A 22 14.88 -4.91 16.25
CA ALA A 22 15.00 -5.70 15.02
C ALA A 22 13.71 -6.46 14.70
N TRP A 23 13.10 -7.10 15.69
CA TRP A 23 11.78 -7.73 15.54
C TRP A 23 10.70 -6.72 15.18
N ALA A 24 10.70 -5.54 15.81
CA ALA A 24 9.76 -4.48 15.47
C ALA A 24 9.90 -4.01 14.01
N VAL A 25 11.13 -3.86 13.50
CA VAL A 25 11.36 -3.45 12.10
C VAL A 25 10.95 -4.54 11.11
N ILE A 26 11.20 -5.82 11.42
CA ILE A 26 10.75 -6.95 10.58
C ILE A 26 9.23 -6.96 10.50
N LEU A 27 8.54 -6.88 11.64
CA LEU A 27 7.08 -6.86 11.68
C LEU A 27 6.52 -5.67 10.90
N ALA A 28 7.09 -4.47 11.07
CA ALA A 28 6.68 -3.29 10.31
C ALA A 28 6.86 -3.50 8.80
N GLY A 29 7.99 -4.05 8.36
CA GLY A 29 8.25 -4.36 6.96
C GLY A 29 7.31 -5.42 6.40
N THR A 30 6.97 -6.44 7.19
CA THR A 30 5.96 -7.45 6.81
C THR A 30 4.58 -6.84 6.68
N THR A 31 4.16 -5.99 7.61
CA THR A 31 2.86 -5.30 7.54
C THR A 31 2.75 -4.43 6.30
N ILE A 32 3.78 -3.65 5.95
CA ILE A 32 3.79 -2.82 4.74
C ILE A 32 3.66 -3.70 3.49
N ASN A 33 4.41 -4.80 3.41
CA ASN A 33 4.29 -5.74 2.29
C ASN A 33 2.90 -6.38 2.21
N LEU A 34 2.26 -6.68 3.35
CA LEU A 34 0.89 -7.18 3.38
C LEU A 34 -0.10 -6.12 2.86
N CYS A 35 0.11 -4.85 3.18
CA CYS A 35 -0.71 -3.74 2.68
C CYS A 35 -0.61 -3.58 1.16
N LEU A 36 0.54 -3.86 0.52
CA LEU A 36 0.61 -3.91 -0.95
C LEU A 36 -0.33 -4.96 -1.55
N GLY A 37 -0.69 -5.99 -0.79
CA GLY A 37 -1.69 -6.99 -1.18
C GLY A 37 -3.10 -6.45 -1.39
N CYS A 38 -3.43 -5.22 -0.94
CA CYS A 38 -4.73 -4.59 -1.19
C CYS A 38 -5.04 -4.47 -2.70
N LEU A 39 -4.04 -4.19 -3.53
CA LEU A 39 -4.19 -4.15 -4.99
C LEU A 39 -4.54 -5.53 -5.57
N TYR A 40 -4.01 -6.59 -4.96
CA TYR A 40 -4.33 -7.97 -5.36
C TYR A 40 -5.75 -8.35 -4.93
N ALA A 41 -6.14 -7.99 -3.70
CA ALA A 41 -7.49 -8.22 -3.17
C ALA A 41 -8.58 -7.56 -4.05
N TRP A 42 -8.28 -6.45 -4.74
CA TRP A 42 -9.18 -5.83 -5.71
C TRP A 42 -9.69 -6.81 -6.78
N SER A 43 -8.88 -7.79 -7.17
CA SER A 43 -9.26 -8.79 -8.18
C SER A 43 -10.44 -9.67 -7.75
N VAL A 44 -10.64 -9.84 -6.43
CA VAL A 44 -11.80 -10.52 -5.86
C VAL A 44 -13.02 -9.60 -5.90
N TRP A 45 -12.82 -8.32 -5.56
CA TRP A 45 -13.87 -7.29 -5.62
C TRP A 45 -14.45 -7.12 -7.03
N LEU A 46 -13.64 -7.23 -8.08
CA LEU A 46 -14.12 -7.17 -9.46
C LEU A 46 -15.34 -8.06 -9.72
N LYS A 47 -15.34 -9.29 -9.17
CA LYS A 47 -16.45 -10.23 -9.35
C LYS A 47 -17.74 -9.71 -8.71
N TYR A 48 -17.65 -9.11 -7.53
CA TYR A 48 -18.80 -8.56 -6.81
C TYR A 48 -19.29 -7.25 -7.40
N LEU A 49 -18.40 -6.40 -7.94
CA LEU A 49 -18.80 -5.16 -8.61
C LEU A 49 -19.49 -5.40 -9.96
N THR A 50 -19.18 -6.51 -10.64
CA THR A 50 -19.84 -6.93 -11.88
C THR A 50 -21.13 -7.72 -11.64
N ASP A 51 -21.45 -8.07 -10.39
CA ASP A 51 -22.65 -8.82 -10.04
C ASP A 51 -23.80 -7.87 -9.72
N ASP A 52 -24.84 -7.91 -10.55
CA ASP A 52 -25.99 -7.00 -10.50
C ASP A 52 -26.85 -7.23 -9.25
N VAL A 53 -26.87 -8.45 -8.72
CA VAL A 53 -27.65 -8.79 -7.51
C VAL A 53 -27.00 -8.17 -6.27
N TYR A 54 -25.67 -8.27 -6.16
CA TYR A 54 -24.93 -7.72 -5.02
C TYR A 54 -24.91 -6.19 -5.03
N MET A 55 -24.74 -5.57 -6.19
CA MET A 55 -24.69 -4.12 -6.34
C MET A 55 -26.06 -3.48 -6.04
N LYS A 56 -27.16 -4.07 -6.55
CA LYS A 56 -28.51 -3.58 -6.23
C LYS A 56 -28.88 -3.75 -4.76
N ALA A 57 -28.44 -4.84 -4.12
CA ALA A 57 -28.64 -5.06 -2.68
C ALA A 57 -27.92 -4.00 -1.81
N HIS A 58 -26.83 -3.41 -2.30
CA HIS A 58 -26.10 -2.32 -1.64
C HIS A 58 -26.50 -0.92 -2.15
N GLY A 59 -27.65 -0.79 -2.82
CA GLY A 59 -28.22 0.51 -3.19
C GLY A 59 -27.58 1.17 -4.42
N TRP A 60 -26.84 0.41 -5.24
CA TRP A 60 -26.33 0.90 -6.53
C TRP A 60 -27.37 0.75 -7.65
N ALA A 61 -27.30 1.65 -8.64
CA ALA A 61 -28.23 1.69 -9.77
C ALA A 61 -28.11 0.49 -10.75
N GLY A 62 -26.99 -0.24 -10.72
CA GLY A 62 -26.75 -1.44 -11.53
C GLY A 62 -25.31 -1.93 -11.40
N ALA A 63 -25.04 -3.14 -11.91
CA ALA A 63 -23.68 -3.67 -12.01
C ALA A 63 -22.76 -2.77 -12.83
N LEU A 64 -21.50 -2.72 -12.42
CA LEU A 64 -20.45 -2.01 -13.14
C LEU A 64 -19.91 -2.89 -14.28
N THR A 65 -19.64 -2.30 -15.45
CA THR A 65 -18.95 -3.02 -16.53
C THR A 65 -17.56 -3.49 -16.07
N ALA A 66 -17.10 -4.64 -16.56
CA ALA A 66 -15.79 -5.20 -16.20
C ALA A 66 -14.62 -4.20 -16.39
N GLU A 67 -14.70 -3.35 -17.41
CA GLU A 67 -13.73 -2.25 -17.63
C GLU A 67 -13.78 -1.20 -16.52
N GLN A 68 -14.99 -0.73 -16.17
CA GLN A 68 -15.20 0.28 -15.14
C GLN A 68 -14.73 -0.23 -13.77
N ALA A 69 -15.00 -1.50 -13.43
CA ALA A 69 -14.53 -2.10 -12.18
C ALA A 69 -13.00 -2.25 -12.13
N SER A 70 -12.38 -2.39 -13.31
CA SER A 70 -10.93 -2.54 -13.48
C SER A 70 -10.16 -1.22 -13.38
N ASN A 71 -10.77 -0.10 -13.74
CA ASN A 71 -10.11 1.21 -13.81
C ASN A 71 -9.51 1.71 -12.47
N PRO A 72 -10.19 1.58 -11.31
CA PRO A 72 -9.66 2.07 -10.03
C PRO A 72 -8.30 1.46 -9.65
N LYS A 73 -8.12 0.14 -9.81
CA LYS A 73 -6.81 -0.49 -9.53
C LYS A 73 -5.71 0.01 -10.45
N SER A 74 -6.02 0.28 -11.72
CA SER A 74 -5.04 0.76 -12.70
C SER A 74 -4.65 2.21 -12.38
N MET A 75 -5.60 3.06 -12.01
CA MET A 75 -5.34 4.41 -11.55
C MET A 75 -4.45 4.41 -10.29
N CYS A 76 -4.77 3.57 -9.31
CA CYS A 76 -4.00 3.46 -8.08
C CYS A 76 -2.52 3.13 -8.37
N ILE A 77 -2.26 2.19 -9.29
CA ILE A 77 -0.89 1.82 -9.70
C ILE A 77 -0.19 2.97 -10.44
N LEU A 78 -0.91 3.71 -11.30
CA LEU A 78 -0.36 4.87 -12.01
C LEU A 78 0.01 5.99 -11.03
N ILE A 79 -0.87 6.34 -10.10
CA ILE A 79 -0.61 7.36 -9.08
C ILE A 79 0.53 6.90 -8.16
N PHE A 80 0.55 5.63 -7.75
CA PHE A 80 1.63 5.07 -6.96
C PHE A 80 2.99 5.20 -7.67
N ALA A 81 3.06 4.88 -8.96
CA ALA A 81 4.28 5.03 -9.75
C ALA A 81 4.74 6.50 -9.84
N LEU A 82 3.80 7.44 -10.03
CA LEU A 82 4.12 8.87 -10.05
C LEU A 82 4.58 9.39 -8.68
N LEU A 83 3.95 8.93 -7.60
CA LEU A 83 4.27 9.32 -6.22
C LEU A 83 5.54 8.65 -5.69
N MET A 84 6.05 7.59 -6.31
CA MET A 84 7.29 6.93 -5.91
C MET A 84 8.49 7.88 -5.98
N ILE A 85 8.52 8.81 -6.93
CA ILE A 85 9.59 9.81 -7.09
C ILE A 85 9.63 10.80 -5.90
N PRO A 86 8.56 11.58 -5.62
CA PRO A 86 8.57 12.48 -4.46
C PRO A 86 8.52 11.72 -3.13
N GLY A 87 7.85 10.56 -3.08
CA GLY A 87 7.72 9.73 -1.89
C GLY A 87 9.07 9.22 -1.40
N GLY A 88 9.94 8.75 -2.30
CA GLY A 88 11.32 8.38 -1.96
C GLY A 88 12.11 9.55 -1.36
N LYS A 89 11.97 10.76 -1.93
CA LYS A 89 12.66 11.95 -1.39
C LYS A 89 12.15 12.36 -0.01
N ILE A 90 10.86 12.20 0.27
CA ILE A 90 10.29 12.44 1.60
C ILE A 90 10.79 11.39 2.59
N GLN A 91 10.83 10.12 2.18
CA GLN A 91 11.35 9.02 2.99
C GLN A 91 12.84 9.21 3.33
N ASP A 92 13.66 9.66 2.39
CA ASP A 92 15.08 9.92 2.61
C ASP A 92 15.32 11.11 3.55
N LYS A 93 14.46 12.15 3.48
CA LYS A 93 14.62 13.38 4.27
C LYS A 93 14.04 13.30 5.67
N PHE A 94 12.86 12.69 5.84
CA PHE A 94 12.12 12.65 7.11
C PHE A 94 12.11 11.27 7.77
N GLY A 95 12.70 10.27 7.12
CA GLY A 95 12.78 8.91 7.60
C GLY A 95 11.55 8.06 7.26
N PRO A 96 11.68 6.72 7.37
CA PRO A 96 10.68 5.76 6.90
C PRO A 96 9.39 5.76 7.73
N CYS A 97 9.44 6.07 9.03
CA CYS A 97 8.24 6.08 9.87
C CYS A 97 7.24 7.16 9.45
N VAL A 98 7.70 8.39 9.20
CA VAL A 98 6.82 9.51 8.85
C VAL A 98 6.14 9.25 7.51
N ALA A 99 6.92 8.80 6.52
CA ALA A 99 6.40 8.42 5.21
C ALA A 99 5.36 7.30 5.30
N GLY A 100 5.61 6.27 6.13
CA GLY A 100 4.68 5.16 6.34
C GLY A 100 3.38 5.55 7.04
N THR A 101 3.43 6.42 8.05
CA THR A 101 2.20 6.90 8.71
C THR A 101 1.36 7.79 7.80
N LEU A 102 1.99 8.65 7.01
CA LEU A 102 1.27 9.53 6.09
C LEU A 102 0.52 8.72 5.02
N SER A 103 1.19 7.74 4.42
CA SER A 103 0.56 6.88 3.42
C SER A 103 -0.56 6.02 4.02
N ALA A 104 -0.38 5.46 5.22
CA ALA A 104 -1.41 4.68 5.89
C ALA A 104 -2.67 5.50 6.20
N VAL A 105 -2.53 6.74 6.67
CA VAL A 105 -3.67 7.64 6.94
C VAL A 105 -4.37 8.03 5.64
N CYS A 106 -3.63 8.46 4.61
CA CYS A 106 -4.21 8.80 3.32
C CYS A 106 -4.95 7.61 2.69
N MET A 107 -4.35 6.41 2.73
CA MET A 107 -4.95 5.19 2.19
C MET A 107 -6.20 4.78 2.98
N GLY A 108 -6.17 4.89 4.31
CA GLY A 108 -7.34 4.63 5.16
C GLY A 108 -8.52 5.56 4.86
N ILE A 109 -8.25 6.85 4.63
CA ILE A 109 -9.27 7.83 4.24
C ILE A 109 -9.82 7.53 2.85
N GLY A 110 -8.96 7.22 1.88
CA GLY A 110 -9.38 6.83 0.53
C GLY A 110 -10.28 5.60 0.53
N MET A 111 -9.92 4.57 1.31
CA MET A 111 -10.72 3.36 1.45
C MET A 111 -12.08 3.62 2.11
N MET A 112 -12.13 4.50 3.12
CA MET A 112 -13.40 4.92 3.73
C MET A 112 -14.32 5.63 2.73
N ILE A 113 -13.76 6.51 1.90
CA ILE A 113 -14.51 7.22 0.84
C ILE A 113 -15.03 6.22 -0.20
N ALA A 114 -14.19 5.26 -0.62
CA ALA A 114 -14.59 4.23 -1.59
C ALA A 114 -15.68 3.31 -1.05
N GLY A 115 -15.65 2.96 0.24
CA GLY A 115 -16.66 2.09 0.86
C GLY A 115 -18.00 2.78 1.14
N LEU A 116 -17.99 4.09 1.45
CA LEU A 116 -19.21 4.85 1.73
C LEU A 116 -19.84 5.47 0.47
N GLY A 117 -19.08 5.59 -0.63
CA GLY A 117 -19.56 6.16 -1.88
C GLY A 117 -20.37 5.15 -2.70
N HIS A 118 -21.69 5.30 -2.77
CA HIS A 118 -22.56 4.55 -3.71
C HIS A 118 -22.47 5.09 -5.15
N SER A 119 -21.28 5.45 -5.61
CA SER A 119 -21.06 6.04 -6.93
C SER A 119 -19.74 5.57 -7.52
N TYR A 120 -19.75 5.33 -8.83
CA TYR A 120 -18.57 4.95 -9.60
C TYR A 120 -17.42 5.94 -9.37
N ALA A 121 -17.72 7.23 -9.31
CA ALA A 121 -16.73 8.27 -9.03
C ALA A 121 -16.13 8.13 -7.61
N GLY A 122 -16.92 7.75 -6.61
CA GLY A 122 -16.44 7.54 -5.24
C GLY A 122 -15.45 6.39 -5.14
N ILE A 123 -15.71 5.30 -5.87
CA ILE A 123 -14.78 4.17 -5.97
C ILE A 123 -13.52 4.56 -6.76
N LEU A 124 -13.68 5.25 -7.88
CA LEU A 124 -12.58 5.64 -8.75
C LEU A 124 -11.62 6.63 -8.07
N TRP A 125 -12.14 7.63 -7.36
CA TRP A 125 -11.34 8.65 -6.67
C TRP A 125 -10.93 8.24 -5.25
N GLY A 126 -11.69 7.36 -4.59
CA GLY A 126 -11.38 6.89 -3.24
C GLY A 126 -10.30 5.82 -3.24
N PHE A 127 -10.39 4.84 -4.15
CA PHE A 127 -9.39 3.76 -4.24
C PHE A 127 -8.23 4.09 -5.20
N GLY A 128 -8.53 4.87 -6.25
CA GLY A 128 -7.59 5.17 -7.35
C GLY A 128 -6.54 6.22 -7.05
#